data_AF-A0A4Z0BNS6-F1
#
_entry.id   AF-A0A4Z0BNS6-F1
#
_cell.length_a   1.000
_cell.length_b   1.000
_cell.length_c   1.000
_cell.angle_alpha   90.00
_cell.angle_beta   90.00
_cell.angle_gamma   90.00
#
_symmetry.space_group_name_H-M   'P 1'
#
loop_
_entity.id
_entity.type
_entity.pdbx_description
1 polymer ?
#
loop_
_entity_poly.entity_id
_entity_poly.type
_entity_poly.pdbx_seq_one_letter_code
_entity_poly.pdbx_strand_id
1 'polypeptide(L)'
;MNLQFTGDEQKTTLSGGLDTVGETEELVVGPVSGYYLACYTVRTRGGFVGYAKVCYSHPSCPWSVLSWRKISSGPHATSEEAFEAVVTRSKSVLAKARPERLSLLRMFMKPAAD
;
A
#
# COMPACT_ATOMS: atom_id res chain seq x y z
N MET A 1 39.11 -31.55 -22.26
CA MET A 1 38.53 -32.27 -21.11
C MET A 1 37.69 -31.28 -20.34
N ASN A 2 36.36 -31.36 -20.49
CA ASN A 2 35.39 -30.53 -19.78
C ASN A 2 35.09 -31.19 -18.43
N LEU A 3 35.26 -30.45 -17.33
CA LEU A 3 34.69 -30.80 -16.03
C LEU A 3 33.58 -29.78 -15.75
N GLN A 4 32.35 -30.26 -15.90
CA GLN A 4 31.14 -29.58 -15.47
C GLN A 4 31.10 -29.54 -13.95
N PHE A 5 31.00 -28.34 -13.37
CA PHE A 5 30.55 -28.17 -12.00
C PHE A 5 29.02 -28.01 -12.02
N THR A 6 28.34 -29.11 -11.69
CA THR A 6 26.97 -29.12 -11.18
C THR A 6 27.04 -28.79 -9.69
N GLY A 7 26.24 -27.82 -9.27
CA GLY A 7 26.25 -27.34 -7.89
C GLY A 7 25.02 -26.49 -7.62
N ASP A 8 23.89 -27.19 -7.49
CA ASP A 8 22.60 -26.76 -6.97
C ASP A 8 22.70 -25.63 -5.93
N GLU A 9 22.36 -24.41 -6.31
CA GLU A 9 22.17 -23.31 -5.37
C GLU A 9 20.79 -23.47 -4.72
N GLN A 10 20.79 -24.10 -3.55
CA GLN A 10 19.61 -24.27 -2.70
C GLN A 10 19.01 -22.91 -2.37
N LYS A 11 17.92 -22.56 -3.07
CA LYS A 11 17.17 -21.34 -2.85
C LYS A 11 16.35 -21.48 -1.58
N THR A 12 16.89 -20.93 -0.49
CA THR A 12 16.27 -20.82 0.83
C THR A 12 14.84 -20.32 0.71
N THR A 13 13.89 -21.23 0.92
CA THR A 13 12.46 -20.93 0.87
C THR A 13 12.08 -20.26 2.19
N LEU A 14 12.27 -18.94 2.27
CA LEU A 14 11.70 -18.13 3.34
C LEU A 14 10.20 -17.98 3.07
N SER A 15 9.44 -18.92 3.63
CA SER A 15 7.98 -18.90 3.66
C SER A 15 7.48 -17.77 4.56
N GLY A 16 6.91 -16.72 3.95
CA GLY A 16 6.21 -15.65 4.68
C GLY A 16 6.38 -14.24 4.13
N GLY A 17 7.38 -14.01 3.26
CA GLY A 17 7.50 -12.76 2.50
C GLY A 17 6.76 -12.89 1.17
N LEU A 18 6.00 -11.88 0.77
CA LEU A 18 5.62 -11.75 -0.65
C LEU A 18 6.93 -11.78 -1.44
N ASP A 19 7.03 -12.65 -2.44
CA ASP A 19 8.16 -12.67 -3.37
C ASP A 19 8.17 -11.36 -4.16
N THR A 20 8.75 -10.31 -3.58
CA THR A 20 8.82 -8.97 -4.13
C THR A 20 9.82 -8.95 -5.27
N VAL A 21 9.38 -8.61 -6.49
CA VAL A 21 10.25 -8.58 -7.67
C VAL A 21 10.95 -7.21 -7.85
N GLY A 22 10.81 -6.30 -6.86
CA GLY A 22 11.56 -5.04 -6.79
C GLY A 22 10.92 -3.85 -7.50
N GLU A 23 9.91 -4.05 -8.35
CA GLU A 23 9.14 -2.96 -8.96
C GLU A 23 8.06 -2.45 -7.99
N THR A 24 8.19 -1.18 -7.61
CA THR A 24 7.26 -0.47 -6.73
C THR A 24 6.97 0.89 -7.34
N GLU A 25 5.70 1.16 -7.61
CA GLU A 25 5.24 2.49 -8.04
C GLU A 25 4.48 3.14 -6.89
N GLU A 26 4.43 4.48 -6.88
CA GLU A 26 3.81 5.26 -5.81
C GLU A 26 2.81 6.27 -6.37
N LEU A 27 1.72 6.49 -5.64
CA LEU A 27 0.68 7.45 -6.01
C LEU A 27 0.05 8.04 -4.75
N VAL A 28 -0.08 9.37 -4.67
CA VAL A 28 -0.88 10.00 -3.61
C VAL A 28 -2.23 10.41 -4.19
N VAL A 29 -3.32 9.99 -3.53
CA VAL A 29 -4.70 10.28 -3.95
C VAL A 29 -5.44 10.98 -2.83
N GLY A 30 -5.99 12.17 -3.08
CA GLY A 30 -6.86 12.82 -2.10
C GLY A 30 -7.17 14.29 -2.40
N PRO A 31 -8.05 14.90 -1.59
CA PRO A 31 -8.74 14.27 -0.45
C PRO A 31 -9.90 13.34 -0.86
N VAL A 32 -10.02 12.19 -0.20
CA VAL A 32 -11.13 11.21 -0.30
C VAL A 32 -11.82 11.14 1.06
N SER A 33 -13.07 11.61 1.15
CA SER A 33 -13.82 11.67 2.42
C SER A 33 -13.05 12.36 3.57
N GLY A 34 -12.22 13.36 3.24
CA GLY A 34 -11.39 14.09 4.21
C GLY A 34 -10.04 13.44 4.55
N TYR A 35 -9.64 12.39 3.84
CA TYR A 35 -8.36 11.68 4.00
C TYR A 35 -7.51 11.75 2.75
N TYR A 36 -6.20 11.56 2.90
CA TYR A 36 -5.28 11.31 1.80
C TYR A 36 -4.88 9.84 1.78
N LEU A 37 -4.68 9.28 0.60
CA LEU A 37 -4.23 7.91 0.40
C LEU A 37 -2.81 7.97 -0.14
N ALA A 38 -1.85 7.43 0.62
CA ALA A 38 -0.50 7.18 0.13
C ALA A 38 -0.50 5.74 -0.42
N CYS A 39 -0.63 5.61 -1.73
CA CYS A 39 -0.71 4.35 -2.43
C CYS A 39 0.65 3.92 -2.96
N TYR A 40 0.86 2.62 -3.02
CA TYR A 40 2.00 2.02 -3.72
C TYR A 40 1.63 0.63 -4.23
N THR A 41 2.28 0.18 -5.30
CA THR A 41 2.11 -1.19 -5.82
C THR A 41 3.35 -2.01 -5.56
N VAL A 42 3.19 -3.32 -5.51
CA VAL A 42 4.29 -4.25 -5.33
C VAL A 42 4.12 -5.38 -6.35
N ARG A 43 5.12 -5.58 -7.21
CA ARG A 43 5.15 -6.74 -8.12
C ARG A 43 5.48 -8.02 -7.35
N THR A 44 4.64 -9.03 -7.51
CA THR A 44 4.78 -10.37 -6.93
C THR A 44 4.79 -11.42 -8.02
N ARG A 45 5.09 -12.70 -7.69
CA ARG A 45 4.99 -13.81 -8.66
C ARG A 45 3.59 -13.97 -9.25
N GLY A 46 2.55 -13.58 -8.52
CA GLY A 46 1.14 -13.72 -8.94
C GLY A 46 0.55 -12.48 -9.61
N GLY A 47 1.33 -11.42 -9.82
CA GLY A 47 0.86 -10.12 -10.31
C GLY A 47 1.15 -8.98 -9.32
N PHE A 48 0.48 -7.84 -9.49
CA PHE A 48 0.68 -6.64 -8.67
C PHE A 48 -0.29 -6.57 -7.50
N VAL A 49 0.23 -6.26 -6.31
CA VAL A 49 -0.60 -5.96 -5.14
C VAL A 49 -0.53 -4.46 -4.87
N GLY A 50 -1.67 -3.79 -4.91
CA GLY A 50 -1.81 -2.39 -4.54
C GLY A 50 -1.99 -2.26 -3.03
N TYR A 51 -1.39 -1.24 -2.45
CA TYR A 51 -1.49 -0.87 -1.05
C TYR A 51 -1.87 0.60 -0.94
N ALA A 52 -2.62 0.95 0.10
CA ALA A 52 -2.99 2.31 0.43
C ALA A 52 -2.88 2.53 1.95
N LYS A 53 -2.12 3.56 2.33
CA LYS A 53 -2.09 4.12 3.68
C LYS A 53 -3.05 5.30 3.75
N VAL A 54 -4.08 5.19 4.58
CA VAL A 54 -5.05 6.28 4.81
C VAL A 54 -4.47 7.26 5.83
N CYS A 55 -4.33 8.53 5.43
CA CYS A 55 -3.66 9.60 6.17
C CYS A 55 -4.63 10.75 6.44
N TYR A 56 -4.49 11.41 7.59
CA TYR A 56 -5.30 12.61 7.92
C TYR A 56 -4.77 13.88 7.25
N SER A 57 -3.48 13.93 6.94
CA SER A 57 -2.79 15.02 6.25
C SER A 57 -2.19 14.54 4.94
N HIS A 58 -1.91 15.48 4.02
CA HIS A 58 -1.26 15.16 2.76
C HIS A 58 0.16 14.62 3.03
N PRO A 59 0.46 13.36 2.66
CA PRO A 59 1.78 12.79 2.90
C PRO A 59 2.80 13.33 1.90
N SER A 60 4.03 13.59 2.36
CA SER A 60 5.16 13.94 1.48
C SER A 60 5.76 12.71 0.78
N CYS A 61 5.69 11.53 1.42
CA CYS A 61 6.09 10.24 0.84
C CYS A 61 5.27 9.11 1.47
N PRO A 62 4.91 8.02 0.77
CA PRO A 62 4.10 6.93 1.33
C PRO A 62 4.78 6.15 2.45
N TRP A 63 6.10 6.17 2.54
CA TRP A 63 6.87 5.32 3.47
C TRP A 63 6.88 5.87 4.89
N SER A 64 7.00 7.19 5.05
CA SER A 64 7.18 7.86 6.34
C SER A 64 5.90 8.53 6.86
N VAL A 65 4.73 7.97 6.55
CA VAL A 65 3.43 8.51 7.00
C VAL A 65 2.88 7.71 8.18
N LEU A 66 2.29 8.41 9.14
CA LEU A 66 1.36 7.79 10.07
C LEU A 66 0.04 7.52 9.36
N SER A 67 -0.32 6.24 9.25
CA SER A 67 -1.56 5.81 8.63
C SER A 67 -2.59 5.47 9.69
N TRP A 68 -3.80 6.02 9.59
CA TRP A 68 -4.95 5.55 10.37
C TRP A 68 -5.31 4.11 10.03
N ARG A 69 -5.19 3.75 8.74
CA ARG A 69 -5.50 2.42 8.25
C ARG A 69 -4.64 2.06 7.04
N LYS A 70 -4.36 0.77 6.89
CA LYS A 70 -3.75 0.19 5.70
C LYS A 70 -4.77 -0.67 4.99
N ILE A 71 -4.85 -0.55 3.67
CA ILE A 71 -5.73 -1.38 2.83
C ILE A 71 -4.91 -1.86 1.64
N SER A 72 -5.16 -3.09 1.20
CA SER A 72 -4.49 -3.69 0.04
C SER A 72 -5.49 -4.13 -1.01
N SER A 73 -5.06 -4.45 -2.22
CA SER A 73 -5.89 -5.07 -3.26
C SER A 73 -5.00 -5.84 -4.22
N GLY A 74 -5.33 -7.09 -4.50
CA GLY A 74 -4.61 -7.92 -5.47
C GLY A 74 -4.45 -9.38 -5.05
N PRO A 75 -3.69 -10.15 -5.86
CA PRO A 75 -2.92 -9.69 -7.02
C PRO A 75 -3.79 -9.29 -8.23
N HIS A 76 -3.28 -8.37 -9.07
CA HIS A 76 -3.85 -7.88 -10.34
C HIS A 76 -2.84 -8.04 -11.48
N ALA A 77 -3.27 -7.93 -12.74
CA ALA A 77 -2.39 -8.18 -13.88
C ALA A 77 -1.37 -7.06 -14.08
N THR A 78 -1.78 -5.80 -13.86
CA THR A 78 -0.90 -4.62 -14.00
C THR A 78 -0.85 -3.76 -12.75
N SER A 79 0.13 -2.85 -12.68
CA SER A 79 0.24 -1.89 -11.57
C SER A 79 -0.92 -0.88 -11.58
N GLU A 80 -1.38 -0.45 -12.76
CA GLU A 80 -2.52 0.46 -12.90
C GLU A 80 -3.81 -0.15 -12.36
N GLU A 81 -4.09 -1.41 -12.69
CA GLU A 81 -5.25 -2.15 -12.14
C GLU A 81 -5.15 -2.26 -10.62
N ALA A 82 -3.95 -2.54 -10.10
CA ALA A 82 -3.72 -2.62 -8.66
C ALA A 82 -3.97 -1.27 -7.96
N PHE A 83 -3.56 -0.16 -8.56
CA PHE A 83 -3.86 1.19 -8.06
C PHE A 83 -5.35 1.50 -8.09
N GLU A 84 -6.01 1.28 -9.23
CA GLU A 84 -7.44 1.54 -9.37
C GLU A 84 -8.24 0.71 -8.33
N ALA A 85 -7.90 -0.56 -8.20
CA ALA A 85 -8.57 -1.46 -7.28
C ALA A 85 -8.35 -1.06 -5.80
N VAL A 86 -7.13 -0.67 -5.40
CA VAL A 86 -6.87 -0.26 -4.01
C VAL A 86 -7.50 1.10 -3.69
N VAL A 87 -7.55 2.03 -4.64
CA VAL A 87 -8.23 3.33 -4.48
C VAL A 87 -9.74 3.12 -4.37
N THR A 88 -10.32 2.29 -5.23
CA THR A 88 -11.76 1.95 -5.22
C THR A 88 -12.16 1.26 -3.91
N ARG A 89 -11.34 0.29 -3.47
CA ARG A 89 -11.53 -0.36 -2.16
C ARG A 89 -11.44 0.64 -1.02
N SER A 90 -10.48 1.57 -1.08
CA SER A 90 -10.31 2.61 -0.06
C SER A 90 -11.50 3.54 0.03
N LYS A 91 -12.02 4.04 -1.11
CA LYS A 91 -13.25 4.83 -1.18
C LYS A 91 -14.43 4.08 -0.54
N SER A 92 -14.59 2.80 -0.85
CA SER A 92 -15.65 1.95 -0.29
C SER A 92 -15.52 1.76 1.22
N VAL A 93 -14.30 1.59 1.73
CA VAL A 93 -14.02 1.46 3.17
C VAL A 93 -14.31 2.78 3.89
N LEU A 94 -13.89 3.91 3.31
CA LEU A 94 -14.10 5.25 3.87
C LEU A 94 -15.58 5.64 3.89
N ALA A 95 -16.34 5.32 2.85
CA ALA A 95 -17.78 5.56 2.82
C ALA A 95 -18.55 4.79 3.92
N LYS A 96 -18.06 3.59 4.29
CA LYS A 96 -18.64 2.77 5.36
C LYS A 96 -18.19 3.19 6.77
N ALA A 97 -17.05 3.87 6.89
CA ALA A 97 -16.58 4.41 8.16
C ALA A 97 -17.40 5.67 8.51
N ARG A 98 -18.44 5.49 9.34
CA ARG A 98 -19.38 6.55 9.74
C ARG A 98 -18.69 7.88 10.12
N PRO A 99 -19.24 9.05 9.74
CA PRO A 99 -18.66 10.37 10.05
C PRO A 99 -18.64 10.70 11.56
N GLU A 100 -19.53 10.12 12.36
CA GLU A 100 -19.75 10.46 13.78
C GLU A 100 -18.55 10.15 14.71
N ARG A 101 -17.73 9.12 14.40
CA ARG A 101 -16.50 8.83 15.18
C ARG A 101 -15.31 9.70 14.77
N LEU A 102 -15.43 10.41 13.65
CA LEU A 102 -14.31 11.09 12.99
C LEU A 102 -14.20 12.57 13.40
N SER A 103 -15.30 13.20 13.80
CA SER A 103 -15.29 14.55 14.40
C SER A 103 -14.47 14.60 15.71
N LEU A 104 -14.62 13.58 16.56
CA LEU A 104 -13.88 13.46 17.82
C LEU A 104 -12.37 13.26 17.59
N LEU A 105 -11.97 12.34 16.70
CA LEU A 105 -10.54 12.10 16.43
C LEU A 105 -9.85 13.30 15.75
N ARG A 106 -10.55 14.02 14.86
CA ARG A 106 -10.02 15.23 14.23
C ARG A 106 -9.82 16.38 15.23
N MET A 107 -10.59 16.39 16.33
CA MET A 107 -10.43 17.35 17.42
C MET A 107 -9.17 17.07 18.27
N PHE A 108 -8.74 15.81 18.38
CA PHE A 108 -7.58 15.40 19.18
C PHE A 108 -6.26 15.26 18.40
N MET A 109 -6.30 15.27 17.06
CA MET A 109 -5.10 15.10 16.21
C MET A 109 -4.64 16.40 15.51
N LYS A 110 -5.07 17.57 16.01
CA LYS A 110 -4.53 18.85 15.53
C LYS A 110 -3.02 18.86 15.83
N PRO A 111 -2.13 19.00 14.84
CA PRO A 111 -0.71 19.16 15.14
C PRO A 111 -0.54 20.43 15.99
N ALA A 112 0.31 20.35 17.01
CA ALA A 112 0.79 21.54 17.70
C ALA A 112 1.36 22.47 16.61
N ALA A 113 0.75 23.65 16.47
CA ALA A 113 1.31 24.69 15.63
C ALA A 113 2.56 25.20 16.35
N ASP A 114 3.71 25.11 15.67
CA ASP A 114 4.91 25.88 16.01
C ASP A 114 4.68 27.38 15.70
#